data_AF-A0A2T4YRT7-F1
#
_entry.id   AF-A0A2T4YRT7-F1
#
_cell.length_a   1.000
_cell.length_b   1.000
_cell.length_c   1.000
_cell.angle_alpha   90.00
_cell.angle_beta   90.00
_cell.angle_gamma   90.00
#
_symmetry.space_group_name_H-M   'P 1'
#
loop_
_entity.id
_entity.type
_entity.pdbx_description
1 polymer ?
#
loop_
_entity_poly.entity_id
_entity_poly.type
_entity_poly.pdbx_seq_one_letter_code
_entity_poly.pdbx_strand_id
1 'polypeptide(L)'
;MAAWHRSRRADLGLRAVGLLLCAMAYIAVWRLSALALSPHAAGALAFALAAIGFLGASAGSVMVLLGHHLFDSIVVSERWRPRVRATPATTR
;
A
#
# COMPACT_ATOMS: atom_id res chain seq x y z
N MET A 1 23.20 7.11 3.03
CA MET A 1 22.52 6.09 2.19
C MET A 1 21.95 6.79 0.97
N ALA A 2 22.18 6.22 -0.21
CA ALA A 2 22.25 6.92 -1.50
C ALA A 2 21.02 7.78 -1.85
N ALA A 3 21.27 8.94 -2.47
CA ALA A 3 20.31 9.94 -2.92
C ALA A 3 19.42 9.51 -4.11
N TRP A 4 19.04 8.23 -4.18
CA TRP A 4 18.17 7.66 -5.21
C TRP A 4 16.72 8.19 -5.12
N HIS A 5 16.34 8.68 -3.94
CA HIS A 5 15.04 9.26 -3.61
C HIS A 5 14.75 10.63 -4.28
N ARG A 6 15.74 11.31 -4.86
CA ARG A 6 15.55 12.67 -5.41
C ARG A 6 14.97 12.72 -6.82
N SER A 7 14.72 11.58 -7.46
CA SER A 7 14.22 11.58 -8.83
C SER A 7 12.69 11.74 -8.83
N ARG A 8 12.20 12.90 -9.27
CA ARG A 8 10.76 13.16 -9.54
C ARG A 8 10.11 12.07 -10.41
N ARG A 9 10.93 11.34 -11.19
CA ARG A 9 10.52 10.17 -12.00
C ARG A 9 10.12 8.96 -11.16
N ALA A 10 10.79 8.69 -10.04
CA ALA A 10 10.42 7.62 -9.13
C ALA A 10 9.09 7.91 -8.42
N ASP A 11 8.84 9.16 -8.05
CA ASP A 11 7.54 9.60 -7.51
C ASP A 11 6.42 9.45 -8.55
N LEU A 12 6.67 9.86 -9.80
CA LEU A 12 5.70 9.71 -10.90
C LEU A 12 5.40 8.24 -11.20
N GLY A 13 6.41 7.37 -11.18
CA GLY A 13 6.25 5.93 -11.34
C GLY A 13 5.40 5.32 -10.22
N LEU A 14 5.65 5.72 -8.97
CA LEU A 14 4.89 5.21 -7.82
C LEU A 14 3.42 5.65 -7.87
N ARG A 15 3.15 6.92 -8.23
CA ARG A 15 1.80 7.44 -8.42
C ARG A 15 1.09 6.78 -9.61
N ALA A 16 1.80 6.52 -10.70
CA ALA A 16 1.25 5.82 -11.86
C ALA A 16 0.85 4.37 -11.53
N VAL A 17 1.68 3.65 -10.75
CA VAL A 17 1.34 2.31 -10.25
C VAL A 17 0.16 2.36 -9.29
N GLY A 18 0.11 3.36 -8.40
CA GLY A 18 -1.04 3.58 -7.51
C GLY A 18 -2.33 3.84 -8.28
N LEU A 19 -2.29 4.66 -9.33
CA LEU A 19 -3.42 4.91 -10.23
C LEU A 19 -3.87 3.65 -10.96
N LEU A 20 -2.92 2.83 -11.44
CA LEU A 20 -3.20 1.54 -12.05
C LEU A 20 -3.90 0.58 -11.06
N LEU A 21 -3.45 0.54 -9.80
CA LEU A 21 -4.10 -0.24 -8.75
C LEU A 21 -5.52 0.26 -8.47
N CYS A 22 -5.73 1.57 -8.38
CA CYS A 22 -7.06 2.16 -8.22
C CYS A 22 -7.97 1.86 -9.42
N ALA A 23 -7.45 1.90 -10.65
CA ALA A 23 -8.21 1.54 -11.85
C ALA A 23 -8.60 0.05 -11.85
N MET A 24 -7.69 -0.85 -11.47
CA MET A 24 -7.99 -2.26 -11.30
C MET A 24 -9.05 -2.50 -10.21
N ALA A 25 -8.95 -1.79 -9.09
CA ALA A 25 -9.95 -1.86 -8.02
C ALA A 25 -11.33 -1.39 -8.50
N TYR A 26 -11.38 -0.28 -9.25
CA TYR A 26 -12.62 0.21 -9.85
C TYR A 26 -13.25 -0.83 -10.80
N ILE A 27 -12.45 -1.46 -11.66
CA ILE A 27 -12.93 -2.51 -12.56
C ILE A 27 -13.43 -3.74 -11.77
N ALA A 28 -12.75 -4.11 -10.68
CA ALA A 28 -13.16 -5.21 -9.82
C ALA A 28 -14.51 -4.93 -9.15
N VAL A 29 -14.70 -3.71 -8.62
CA VAL A 29 -15.97 -3.28 -8.01
C VAL A 29 -17.07 -3.18 -9.05
N TRP A 30 -16.77 -2.68 -10.25
CA TRP A 30 -17.72 -2.62 -11.37
C TRP A 30 -18.17 -4.02 -11.82
N ARG A 31 -17.25 -4.99 -11.88
CA ARG A 31 -17.62 -6.38 -12.16
C ARG A 31 -18.42 -6.98 -11.02
N LEU A 32 -18.07 -6.68 -9.77
CA LEU A 32 -18.81 -7.14 -8.61
C LEU A 32 -20.25 -6.59 -8.59
N SER A 33 -20.45 -5.31 -8.91
CA SER A 33 -21.80 -4.72 -8.98
C SER A 33 -22.62 -5.31 -10.12
N ALA A 34 -22.00 -5.63 -11.26
CA ALA A 34 -22.65 -6.36 -12.35
C ALA A 34 -23.05 -7.79 -11.95
N LEU A 35 -22.23 -8.48 -11.14
CA LEU A 35 -22.51 -9.81 -10.59
C LEU A 35 -23.57 -9.79 -9.47
N ALA A 36 -23.59 -8.73 -8.65
CA ALA A 36 -24.51 -8.59 -7.51
C ALA A 36 -26.00 -8.49 -7.93
N LEU A 37 -26.27 -8.18 -9.20
CA LEU A 37 -27.63 -8.24 -9.77
C LEU A 37 -28.15 -9.67 -9.92
N SER A 38 -27.28 -10.69 -9.79
CA SER A 38 -27.67 -12.09 -9.83
C SER A 38 -27.58 -12.70 -8.41
N PRO A 39 -28.70 -13.04 -7.77
CA PRO A 39 -28.75 -13.47 -6.36
C PRO A 39 -28.04 -14.81 -6.09
N HIS A 40 -27.60 -15.54 -7.12
CA HIS A 40 -26.83 -16.78 -7.01
C HIS A 40 -25.31 -16.61 -7.25
N ALA A 41 -24.85 -15.39 -7.55
CA ALA A 41 -23.44 -15.12 -7.90
C ALA A 41 -22.53 -14.81 -6.69
N ALA A 42 -23.07 -14.85 -5.46
CA ALA A 42 -22.32 -14.69 -4.22
C ALA A 42 -21.46 -15.93 -3.90
N GLY A 43 -20.51 -16.25 -4.79
CA GLY A 43 -19.53 -17.31 -4.63
C GLY A 43 -18.14 -16.77 -4.25
N ALA A 44 -17.15 -17.67 -4.17
CA ALA A 44 -15.74 -17.31 -3.88
C ALA A 44 -15.17 -16.19 -4.78
N LEU A 45 -15.68 -16.08 -6.02
CA LEU A 45 -15.31 -15.05 -6.97
C LEU A 45 -15.74 -13.63 -6.54
N ALA A 46 -16.90 -13.50 -5.89
CA ALA A 46 -17.36 -12.22 -5.34
C ALA A 46 -16.46 -11.75 -4.18
N PHE A 47 -16.07 -12.66 -3.30
CA PHE A 47 -15.12 -12.38 -2.22
C PHE A 47 -13.72 -12.04 -2.75
N ALA A 48 -13.23 -12.74 -3.78
CA ALA A 48 -11.97 -12.43 -4.42
C ALA A 48 -11.97 -11.03 -5.05
N LEU A 49 -13.03 -10.67 -5.78
CA LEU A 49 -13.19 -9.33 -6.36
C LEU A 49 -13.27 -8.24 -5.28
N ALA A 50 -14.00 -8.49 -4.19
CA ALA A 50 -14.08 -7.55 -3.07
C ALA A 50 -12.73 -7.36 -2.38
N ALA A 51 -11.97 -8.43 -2.15
CA ALA A 51 -10.63 -8.36 -1.57
C ALA A 51 -9.65 -7.60 -2.48
N ILE A 52 -9.66 -7.89 -3.79
CA ILE A 52 -8.84 -7.18 -4.79
C ILE A 52 -9.23 -5.70 -4.86
N GLY A 53 -10.52 -5.40 -4.88
CA GLY A 53 -11.05 -4.03 -4.86
C GLY A 53 -10.60 -3.27 -3.61
N PHE A 54 -10.73 -3.88 -2.44
CA PHE A 54 -10.35 -3.27 -1.16
C PHE A 54 -8.82 -3.04 -1.06
N LEU A 55 -8.03 -4.08 -1.34
CA LEU A 55 -6.57 -3.99 -1.29
C LEU A 55 -6.05 -2.99 -2.34
N GLY A 56 -6.59 -3.04 -3.55
CA GLY A 56 -6.25 -2.15 -4.65
C GLY A 56 -6.59 -0.69 -4.34
N ALA A 57 -7.79 -0.42 -3.83
CA ALA A 57 -8.21 0.93 -3.46
C ALA A 57 -7.42 1.47 -2.27
N SER A 58 -7.15 0.66 -1.26
CA SER A 58 -6.41 1.08 -0.06
C SER A 58 -4.94 1.34 -0.37
N ALA A 59 -4.22 0.36 -0.90
CA ALA A 59 -2.81 0.51 -1.25
C ALA A 59 -2.60 1.53 -2.37
N GLY A 60 -3.48 1.52 -3.38
CA GLY A 60 -3.46 2.49 -4.47
C GLY A 60 -3.67 3.92 -3.98
N SER A 61 -4.64 4.18 -3.10
CA SER A 61 -4.88 5.51 -2.54
C SER A 61 -3.67 6.02 -1.76
N VAL A 62 -3.05 5.16 -0.94
CA VAL A 62 -1.83 5.52 -0.20
C VAL A 62 -0.67 5.82 -1.15
N MET A 63 -0.44 4.99 -2.17
CA MET A 63 0.61 5.25 -3.18
C MET A 63 0.36 6.51 -4.01
N VAL A 64 -0.90 6.84 -4.33
CA VAL A 64 -1.25 8.06 -5.07
C VAL A 64 -1.09 9.31 -4.21
N LEU A 65 -1.55 9.27 -2.95
CA LEU A 65 -1.57 10.43 -2.07
C LEU A 65 -0.20 10.73 -1.45
N LEU A 66 0.47 9.72 -0.89
CA LEU A 66 1.78 9.89 -0.26
C LEU A 66 2.90 9.84 -1.30
N GLY A 67 2.75 9.02 -2.35
CA GLY A 67 3.81 8.82 -3.34
C GLY A 67 5.13 8.49 -2.65
N HIS A 68 6.16 9.26 -2.98
CA HIS A 68 7.48 9.12 -2.42
C HIS A 68 7.59 9.34 -0.91
N HIS A 69 6.69 10.13 -0.33
CA HIS A 69 6.68 10.44 1.11
C HIS A 69 6.33 9.22 1.98
N LEU A 70 5.87 8.11 1.39
CA LEU A 70 5.69 6.84 2.10
C LEU A 70 6.99 6.34 2.74
N PHE A 71 8.12 6.66 2.14
CA PHE A 71 9.45 6.24 2.59
C PHE A 71 10.17 7.34 3.36
N ASP A 72 9.51 8.47 3.65
CA ASP A 72 10.12 9.51 4.46
C ASP A 72 10.37 9.00 5.87
N SER A 73 11.55 9.31 6.39
CA SER A 73 11.91 8.94 7.75
C SER A 73 10.99 9.65 8.73
N ILE A 74 10.13 8.88 9.40
CA ILE A 74 9.33 9.39 10.50
C ILE A 74 10.18 9.52 11.77
N VAL A 75 10.14 10.70 12.38
CA VAL A 75 10.77 10.91 13.70
C VAL A 75 9.90 10.21 14.74
N VAL A 76 10.33 9.03 15.16
CA VAL A 76 9.68 8.28 16.24
C VAL A 76 10.06 8.89 17.58
N SER A 77 9.06 9.28 18.38
CA SER A 77 9.24 9.80 19.74
C SER A 77 10.03 8.81 20.60
N GLU A 78 10.87 9.32 21.50
CA GLU A 78 11.79 8.51 22.33
C GLU A 78 11.11 7.34 23.06
N ARG A 79 9.83 7.47 23.44
CA ARG A 79 9.05 6.41 24.12
C ARG A 79 8.87 5.12 23.29
N TRP A 80 8.87 5.24 21.96
CA TRP A 80 8.60 4.14 21.02
C TRP A 80 9.86 3.65 20.30
N ARG A 81 11.02 4.26 20.57
CA ARG A 81 12.27 3.78 19.99
C ARG A 81 12.60 2.41 20.58
N PRO A 82 12.91 1.40 19.75
CA PRO A 82 13.40 0.12 20.25
C PRO A 82 14.61 0.41 21.14
N ARG A 83 14.55 0.01 22.41
CA ARG A 83 15.73 0.05 23.26
C ARG A 83 16.70 -0.95 22.65
N VAL A 84 17.70 -0.47 21.92
CA VAL A 84 18.84 -1.27 21.53
C VAL A 84 19.43 -1.75 22.86
N ARG A 85 19.20 -3.03 23.18
CA ARG A 85 19.76 -3.66 24.37
C ARG A 85 21.26 -3.58 24.16
N ALA A 86 21.94 -2.70 24.90
CA ALA A 86 23.38 -2.63 24.87
C ALA A 86 23.92 -4.01 25.22
N THR A 87 24.48 -4.71 24.24
CA THR A 87 25.22 -5.94 24.50
C THR A 87 26.39 -5.53 25.39
N PRO A 88 26.46 -5.99 26.66
CA PRO A 88 27.59 -5.64 27.51
C PRO A 88 28.85 -6.12 26.79
N ALA A 89 29.81 -5.22 26.65
CA ALA A 89 31.14 -5.59 26.15
C ALA A 89 31.68 -6.64 27.12
N THR A 90 31.74 -7.89 26.65
CA THR A 90 32.46 -8.95 27.33
C THR A 90 33.94 -8.57 27.30
N THR A 91 34.39 -7.91 28.35
CA THR A 91 35.80 -7.72 28.64
C THR A 91 36.39 -9.10 28.92
N ARG A 92 37.24 -9.59 28.03
CA ARG A 92 38.17 -10.68 28.34
C ARG A 92 39.47 -10.48 27.57
#